data_AF-A0A060ZE34-F1
#
_entry.id   AF-A0A060ZE34-F1
#
_cell.length_a   1.000
_cell.length_b   1.000
_cell.length_c   1.000
_cell.angle_alpha   90.00
_cell.angle_beta   90.00
_cell.angle_gamma   90.00
#
_symmetry.space_group_name_H-M   'P 1'
#
loop_
_entity.id
_entity.type
_entity.pdbx_description
1 polymer ?
#
loop_
_entity_poly.entity_id
_entity_poly.type
_entity_poly.pdbx_seq_one_letter_code
_entity_poly.pdbx_strand_id
1 'polypeptide(L)'
;MCLCVCRCPLEAGLHSSSKVTIHECDEGTEPTGFWEALGRRDRKAYDCMIQDPGKFNFTPRLYQLSSTSGEFVAVEVFYPARVTEAVNSLPFLQEDLYNASQPGLFLVDNHHEVYLWQGWWPQDGESPGSARIRWDADRKCAMETVLQYCTGIGHYSCQVVVSYTA
;
A
#
# COMPACT_ATOMS: atom_id res chain seq x y z
N MET A 1 -6.51 0.13 12.58
CA MET A 1 -7.46 -0.68 13.36
C MET A 1 -6.97 -2.12 13.33
N CYS A 2 -6.47 -2.66 14.44
CA CYS A 2 -6.06 -4.07 14.52
C CYS A 2 -7.28 -4.88 14.95
N LEU A 3 -7.95 -5.55 14.01
CA LEU A 3 -9.08 -6.43 14.30
C LEU A 3 -8.54 -7.77 14.84
N CYS A 4 -8.50 -7.91 16.17
CA CYS A 4 -8.24 -9.21 16.79
C CYS A 4 -9.57 -9.98 16.88
N VAL A 5 -9.90 -10.72 15.82
CA VAL A 5 -11.18 -11.45 15.69
C VAL A 5 -11.25 -12.69 16.60
N CYS A 6 -10.10 -13.20 17.06
CA CYS A 6 -10.03 -14.33 17.98
C CYS A 6 -9.75 -13.86 19.42
N ARG A 7 -10.51 -14.37 20.40
CA ARG A 7 -10.26 -14.10 21.83
C ARG A 7 -8.96 -14.70 22.36
N CYS A 8 -8.34 -15.63 21.61
CA CYS A 8 -7.07 -16.29 21.97
C CYS A 8 -6.21 -16.51 20.71
N PRO A 9 -5.60 -15.47 20.13
CA PRO A 9 -4.67 -15.66 19.01
C PRO A 9 -3.42 -16.40 19.50
N LEU A 10 -3.18 -17.60 18.98
CA LEU A 10 -2.00 -18.40 19.32
C LEU A 10 -0.70 -17.66 18.99
N GLU A 11 -0.70 -16.83 17.93
CA GLU A 11 0.46 -16.04 17.50
C GLU A 11 0.91 -15.02 18.55
N ALA A 12 0.02 -14.58 19.44
CA ALA A 12 0.35 -13.74 20.59
C ALA A 12 0.77 -14.54 21.83
N GLY A 13 0.96 -15.87 21.70
CA GLY A 13 1.26 -16.78 22.81
C GLY A 13 0.08 -17.02 23.76
N LEU A 14 -1.15 -16.71 23.35
CA LEU A 14 -2.35 -16.88 24.16
C LEU A 14 -2.95 -18.27 23.97
N HIS A 15 -3.33 -18.93 25.08
CA HIS A 15 -3.99 -20.23 25.05
C HIS A 15 -5.29 -20.18 25.87
N SER A 16 -6.08 -21.25 25.83
CA SER A 16 -7.37 -21.37 26.52
C SER A 16 -7.35 -21.12 28.04
N SER A 17 -6.19 -21.20 28.69
CA SER A 17 -6.01 -20.90 30.12
C SER A 17 -5.60 -19.45 30.41
N SER A 18 -5.24 -18.67 29.37
CA SER A 18 -4.86 -17.27 29.51
C SER A 18 -6.08 -16.43 29.86
N LYS A 19 -6.00 -15.68 30.97
CA LYS A 19 -7.00 -14.66 31.31
C LYS A 19 -6.56 -13.34 30.69
N VAL A 20 -7.27 -12.91 29.65
CA VAL A 20 -6.96 -11.67 28.91
C VAL A 20 -8.13 -10.70 29.05
N THR A 21 -7.82 -9.45 29.34
CA THR A 21 -8.79 -8.35 29.29
C THR A 21 -8.51 -7.53 28.04
N ILE A 22 -9.50 -7.39 27.17
CA ILE A 22 -9.40 -6.58 25.96
C ILE A 22 -9.90 -5.17 26.30
N HIS A 23 -9.07 -4.17 26.03
CA HIS A 23 -9.42 -2.76 26.15
C HIS A 23 -9.44 -2.15 24.75
N GLU A 24 -10.63 -1.72 24.33
CA GLU A 24 -10.81 -0.95 23.10
C GLU A 24 -10.79 0.53 23.46
N CYS A 25 -10.08 1.35 22.67
CA CYS A 25 -10.01 2.79 22.85
C CYS A 25 -9.92 3.48 21.49
N ASP A 26 -10.52 4.66 21.40
CA ASP A 26 -10.41 5.51 20.23
C ASP A 26 -9.04 6.19 20.17
N GLU A 27 -8.59 6.52 18.96
CA GLU A 27 -7.39 7.32 18.78
C GLU A 27 -7.52 8.64 19.57
N GLY A 28 -6.53 8.96 20.40
CA GLY A 28 -6.60 10.12 21.29
C GLY A 28 -6.88 9.76 22.74
N THR A 29 -7.51 8.61 23.00
CA THR A 29 -7.98 8.17 24.31
C THR A 29 -7.21 6.97 24.86
N GLU A 30 -6.06 6.65 24.26
CA GLU A 30 -5.29 5.45 24.58
C GLU A 30 -4.75 5.52 26.02
N PRO A 31 -4.84 4.41 26.79
CA PRO A 31 -4.38 4.37 28.17
C PRO A 31 -2.84 4.48 28.26
N THR A 32 -2.32 4.86 29.42
CA THR A 32 -0.86 5.01 29.63
C THR A 32 -0.08 3.75 29.24
N GLY A 33 -0.59 2.57 29.61
CA GLY A 33 0.06 1.28 29.31
C GLY A 33 0.20 1.00 27.81
N PHE A 34 -0.65 1.57 26.95
CA PHE A 34 -0.50 1.46 25.49
C PHE A 34 0.79 2.15 25.02
N TRP A 35 1.05 3.36 25.51
CA TRP A 35 2.23 4.14 25.13
C TRP A 35 3.52 3.61 25.76
N GLU A 36 3.45 3.06 26.97
CA GLU A 36 4.57 2.37 27.61
C GLU A 36 5.02 1.15 26.79
N ALA A 37 4.07 0.36 26.27
CA ALA A 37 4.37 -0.78 25.41
C ALA A 37 5.01 -0.38 24.07
N LEU A 38 4.60 0.75 23.49
CA LEU A 38 5.22 1.32 22.27
C LEU A 38 6.55 2.03 22.54
N GLY A 39 6.93 2.22 23.82
CA GLY A 39 8.15 2.89 24.26
C GLY A 39 8.18 4.41 24.07
N ARG A 40 7.30 4.99 23.24
CA ARG A 40 7.15 6.43 23.05
C ARG A 40 5.75 6.81 22.62
N ARG A 41 5.30 7.99 23.08
CA ARG A 41 4.09 8.65 22.57
C ARG A 41 4.44 9.58 21.41
N ASP A 42 4.53 9.01 20.21
CA ASP A 42 4.84 9.74 18.99
C ASP A 42 3.70 9.61 17.96
N ARG A 43 2.79 10.59 17.96
CA ARG A 43 1.69 10.65 17.00
C ARG A 43 2.12 11.07 15.59
N LYS A 44 3.40 11.35 15.36
CA LYS A 44 3.95 11.60 14.02
C LYS A 44 4.56 10.33 13.42
N ALA A 45 4.74 9.28 14.21
CA ALA A 45 5.29 8.01 13.74
C ALA A 45 4.28 7.20 12.90
N TYR A 46 3.01 7.58 12.97
CA TYR A 46 1.93 7.03 12.18
C TYR A 46 1.07 8.23 11.74
N ASP A 47 0.44 8.15 10.57
CA ASP A 47 -0.38 9.25 10.02
C ASP A 47 -1.64 9.45 10.90
N CYS A 48 -1.49 10.17 12.01
CA CYS A 48 -2.51 10.42 13.01
C CYS A 48 -3.68 11.22 12.42
N MET A 49 -4.89 10.69 12.57
CA MET A 49 -6.08 11.23 11.88
C MET A 49 -6.89 12.21 12.73
N ILE A 50 -6.62 12.34 14.04
CA ILE A 50 -7.40 13.15 14.99
C ILE A 50 -7.60 14.61 14.52
N GLN A 51 -6.59 15.18 13.88
CA GLN A 51 -6.60 16.58 13.43
C GLN A 51 -6.74 16.70 11.91
N ASP A 52 -6.93 15.59 11.20
CA ASP A 52 -7.00 15.58 9.75
C ASP A 52 -8.44 15.96 9.30
N PRO A 53 -8.63 17.06 8.55
CA PRO A 53 -9.94 17.46 8.05
C PRO A 53 -10.41 16.64 6.84
N GLY A 54 -9.57 15.71 6.35
CA GLY A 54 -9.74 14.93 5.15
C GLY A 54 -10.96 14.01 5.20
N LYS A 55 -11.52 13.74 4.02
CA LYS A 55 -12.57 12.73 3.83
C LYS A 55 -11.91 11.45 3.35
N PHE A 56 -12.12 10.36 4.09
CA PHE A 56 -11.52 9.04 3.81
C PHE A 56 -12.56 8.02 3.31
N ASN A 57 -13.59 8.51 2.62
CA ASN A 57 -14.68 7.70 2.07
C ASN A 57 -14.38 7.25 0.64
N PHE A 58 -13.20 6.68 0.41
CA PHE A 58 -12.77 6.18 -0.89
C PHE A 58 -12.02 4.87 -0.72
N THR A 59 -12.01 4.05 -1.78
CA THR A 59 -11.24 2.81 -1.84
C THR A 59 -10.02 3.05 -2.71
N PRO A 60 -8.79 2.87 -2.21
CA PRO A 60 -7.59 2.97 -3.03
C PRO A 60 -7.65 2.06 -4.25
N ARG A 61 -7.04 2.48 -5.36
CA ARG A 61 -6.97 1.70 -6.61
C ARG A 61 -5.53 1.39 -6.96
N LEU A 62 -5.31 0.20 -7.52
CA LEU A 62 -4.00 -0.29 -7.89
C LEU A 62 -4.00 -0.64 -9.38
N TYR A 63 -2.97 -0.17 -10.10
CA TYR A 63 -2.79 -0.48 -11.51
C TYR A 63 -1.40 -1.02 -11.76
N GLN A 64 -1.30 -2.14 -12.45
CA GLN A 64 -0.04 -2.63 -12.99
C GLN A 64 0.24 -1.95 -14.33
N LEU A 65 1.45 -1.41 -14.50
CA LEU A 65 1.88 -0.70 -15.71
C LEU A 65 2.91 -1.57 -16.45
N SER A 66 2.68 -1.86 -17.73
CA SER A 66 3.60 -2.69 -18.52
C SER A 66 3.41 -2.54 -20.03
N SER A 67 4.48 -2.70 -20.81
CA SER A 67 4.43 -2.89 -22.27
C SER A 67 4.56 -4.35 -22.73
N THR A 68 4.48 -5.32 -21.83
CA THR A 68 4.70 -6.75 -22.15
C THR A 68 3.71 -7.32 -23.18
N SER A 69 2.52 -6.72 -23.32
CA SER A 69 1.52 -7.06 -24.33
C SER A 69 1.78 -6.41 -25.71
N GLY A 70 2.86 -5.64 -25.87
CA GLY A 70 3.23 -4.94 -27.10
C GLY A 70 2.91 -3.44 -27.11
N GLU A 71 1.94 -3.01 -26.29
CA GLU A 71 1.61 -1.61 -26.02
C GLU A 71 1.71 -1.34 -24.52
N PHE A 72 2.11 -0.12 -24.15
CA PHE A 72 2.16 0.30 -22.76
C PHE A 72 0.73 0.51 -22.23
N VAL A 73 0.33 -0.31 -21.25
CA VAL A 73 -1.02 -0.32 -20.70
C VAL A 73 -1.00 -0.23 -19.18
N ALA A 74 -2.08 0.31 -18.61
CA ALA A 74 -2.39 0.28 -17.20
C ALA A 74 -3.54 -0.69 -16.94
N VAL A 75 -3.28 -1.78 -16.24
CA VAL A 75 -4.27 -2.82 -15.92
C VAL A 75 -4.64 -2.71 -14.45
N GLU A 76 -5.92 -2.47 -14.15
CA GLU A 76 -6.40 -2.40 -12.78
C GLU A 76 -6.32 -3.78 -12.08
N VAL A 77 -5.69 -3.80 -10.92
CA VAL A 77 -5.64 -4.96 -10.02
C VAL A 77 -6.81 -4.87 -9.07
N PHE A 78 -7.69 -5.87 -9.09
CA PHE A 78 -8.87 -5.91 -8.23
C PHE A 78 -8.61 -6.73 -6.97
N TYR A 79 -9.06 -6.23 -5.82
CA TYR A 79 -9.10 -7.04 -4.61
C TYR A 79 -10.32 -8.00 -4.66
N PRO A 80 -10.15 -9.32 -4.40
CA PRO A 80 -11.22 -10.29 -4.59
C PRO A 80 -12.44 -10.09 -3.67
N ALA A 81 -12.24 -9.56 -2.47
CA ALA A 81 -13.30 -9.37 -1.47
C ALA A 81 -14.13 -8.08 -1.67
N ARG A 82 -14.15 -7.52 -2.89
CA ARG A 82 -14.76 -6.23 -3.17
C ARG A 82 -16.27 -6.19 -3.07
N VAL A 83 -16.77 -5.20 -2.33
CA VAL A 83 -18.19 -4.89 -2.20
C VAL A 83 -18.41 -3.48 -2.73
N THR A 84 -19.11 -3.36 -3.86
CA THR A 84 -19.26 -2.11 -4.61
C THR A 84 -19.83 -0.94 -3.78
N GLU A 85 -20.65 -1.23 -2.78
CA GLU A 85 -21.31 -0.21 -1.94
C GLU A 85 -20.53 0.10 -0.65
N ALA A 86 -19.42 -0.58 -0.38
CA ALA A 86 -18.63 -0.39 0.82
C ALA A 86 -17.25 0.20 0.50
N VAL A 87 -16.81 1.13 1.35
CA VAL A 87 -15.43 1.61 1.32
C VAL A 87 -14.53 0.56 1.96
N ASN A 88 -13.45 0.20 1.26
CA ASN A 88 -12.35 -0.54 1.85
C ASN A 88 -11.10 0.35 1.86
N SER A 89 -10.64 0.73 3.05
CA SER A 89 -9.45 1.56 3.20
C SER A 89 -8.14 0.80 2.98
N LEU A 90 -8.16 -0.54 3.03
CA LEU A 90 -6.98 -1.40 2.87
C LEU A 90 -7.26 -2.56 1.91
N PRO A 91 -7.50 -2.27 0.61
CA PRO A 91 -7.85 -3.29 -0.37
C PRO A 91 -6.68 -4.16 -0.85
N PHE A 92 -5.44 -3.70 -0.68
CA PHE A 92 -4.23 -4.38 -1.18
C PHE A 92 -3.20 -4.58 -0.08
N LEU A 93 -2.43 -5.66 -0.18
CA LEU A 93 -1.31 -5.98 0.68
C LEU A 93 0.01 -5.56 0.01
N GLN A 94 1.04 -5.29 0.83
CA GLN A 94 2.39 -5.09 0.30
C GLN A 94 2.84 -6.29 -0.53
N GLU A 95 2.47 -7.50 -0.12
CA GLU A 95 2.75 -8.75 -0.82
C GLU A 95 2.24 -8.77 -2.26
N ASP A 96 1.16 -8.04 -2.59
CA ASP A 96 0.64 -7.96 -3.96
C ASP A 96 1.66 -7.29 -4.91
N LEU A 97 2.42 -6.32 -4.40
CA LEU A 97 3.48 -5.64 -5.16
C LEU A 97 4.74 -6.50 -5.27
N TYR A 98 5.09 -7.20 -4.19
CA TYR A 98 6.32 -7.97 -4.09
C TYR A 98 6.24 -9.33 -4.81
N ASN A 99 5.07 -9.97 -4.82
CA ASN A 99 4.86 -11.26 -5.50
C ASN A 99 4.63 -11.13 -7.01
N ALA A 100 4.49 -9.91 -7.53
CA ALA A 100 4.40 -9.65 -8.97
C ALA A 100 5.73 -9.94 -9.69
N SER A 101 5.67 -10.18 -11.00
CA SER A 101 6.87 -10.34 -11.83
C SER A 101 7.74 -9.08 -11.77
N GLN A 102 9.02 -9.26 -11.39
CA GLN A 102 9.94 -8.15 -11.17
C GLN A 102 10.90 -7.93 -12.35
N PRO A 103 11.26 -6.67 -12.65
CA PRO A 103 10.79 -5.46 -11.96
C PRO A 103 9.35 -5.07 -12.35
N GLY A 104 8.51 -4.78 -11.35
CA GLY A 104 7.12 -4.34 -11.55
C GLY A 104 6.98 -2.81 -11.48
N LEU A 105 6.01 -2.24 -12.20
CA LEU A 105 5.58 -0.85 -12.05
C LEU A 105 4.12 -0.83 -11.64
N PHE A 106 3.82 -0.10 -10.56
CA PHE A 106 2.45 0.04 -10.08
C PHE A 106 2.09 1.49 -9.80
N LEU A 107 0.89 1.91 -10.24
CA LEU A 107 0.27 3.16 -9.82
C LEU A 107 -0.69 2.84 -8.66
N VAL A 108 -0.47 3.48 -7.52
CA VAL A 108 -1.37 3.42 -6.37
C VAL A 108 -2.10 4.75 -6.27
N ASP A 109 -3.39 4.75 -6.56
CA ASP A 109 -4.27 5.90 -6.36
C ASP A 109 -4.88 5.79 -4.97
N ASN A 110 -4.37 6.59 -4.02
CA ASN A 110 -4.89 6.71 -2.67
C ASN A 110 -5.84 7.91 -2.52
N HIS A 111 -6.53 8.27 -3.61
CA HIS A 111 -7.32 9.49 -3.74
C HIS A 111 -6.45 10.73 -3.52
N HIS A 112 -6.20 11.13 -2.27
CA HIS A 112 -5.41 12.32 -1.89
C HIS A 112 -4.00 12.36 -2.48
N GLU A 113 -3.36 11.19 -2.58
CA GLU A 113 -2.01 11.06 -3.14
C GLU A 113 -1.95 9.92 -4.15
N VAL A 114 -1.14 10.12 -5.20
CA VAL A 114 -0.85 9.08 -6.17
C VAL A 114 0.62 8.69 -6.03
N TYR A 115 0.87 7.39 -5.95
CA TYR A 115 2.21 6.83 -5.86
C TYR A 115 2.56 6.05 -7.12
N LEU A 116 3.79 6.25 -7.59
CA LEU A 116 4.42 5.32 -8.54
C LEU A 116 5.37 4.41 -7.78
N TRP A 117 4.99 3.15 -7.62
CA TRP A 117 5.86 2.12 -7.06
C TRP A 117 6.73 1.50 -8.15
N GLN A 118 8.03 1.43 -7.89
CA GLN A 118 9.02 0.80 -8.78
C GLN A 118 9.64 -0.39 -8.06
N GLY A 119 9.48 -1.56 -8.66
CA GLY A 119 10.00 -2.82 -8.18
C GLY A 119 11.51 -2.98 -8.38
N TRP A 120 12.07 -3.97 -7.70
CA TRP A 120 13.50 -4.24 -7.73
C TRP A 120 13.90 -5.01 -8.99
N TRP A 121 15.16 -4.88 -9.36
CA TRP A 121 15.74 -5.71 -10.41
C TRP A 121 16.21 -7.04 -9.82
N PRO A 122 15.78 -8.21 -10.34
CA PRO A 122 16.30 -9.50 -9.89
C PRO A 122 17.81 -9.60 -10.10
N GLN A 123 18.56 -10.02 -9.08
CA GLN A 123 20.02 -10.13 -9.17
C GLN A 123 20.49 -11.37 -9.93
N ASP A 124 19.69 -12.44 -9.93
CA ASP A 124 20.12 -13.80 -10.34
C ASP A 124 19.55 -14.30 -11.68
N GLY A 125 19.00 -13.41 -12.52
CA GLY A 125 18.45 -13.80 -13.83
C GLY A 125 19.41 -13.51 -14.98
N GLU A 126 19.55 -14.45 -15.93
CA GLU A 126 19.99 -14.14 -17.30
C GLU A 126 18.95 -13.22 -17.96
N SER A 127 19.00 -11.93 -17.65
CA SER A 127 18.15 -10.95 -18.27
C SER A 127 18.73 -10.59 -19.63
N PRO A 128 17.99 -10.79 -20.74
CA PRO A 128 18.42 -10.30 -22.04
C PRO A 128 18.74 -8.81 -21.97
N GLY A 129 19.79 -8.34 -22.66
CA GLY A 129 20.16 -6.91 -22.64
C GLY A 129 19.01 -5.98 -23.06
N SER A 130 18.10 -6.46 -23.90
CA SER A 130 16.88 -5.75 -24.31
C SER A 130 15.86 -5.55 -23.20
N ALA A 131 15.86 -6.39 -22.15
CA ALA A 131 14.92 -6.26 -21.03
C ALA A 131 15.19 -4.97 -20.23
N ARG A 132 16.45 -4.56 -20.09
CA ARG A 132 16.79 -3.30 -19.43
C ARG A 132 16.32 -2.08 -20.21
N ILE A 133 16.48 -2.11 -21.53
CA ILE A 133 15.98 -1.05 -22.43
C ILE A 133 14.46 -0.95 -22.33
N ARG A 134 13.74 -2.09 -22.38
CA ARG A 134 12.29 -2.12 -22.21
C ARG A 134 11.87 -1.54 -20.86
N TRP A 135 12.56 -1.93 -19.78
CA TRP A 135 12.28 -1.40 -18.45
C TRP A 135 12.48 0.11 -18.35
N ASP A 136 13.57 0.65 -18.88
CA ASP A 136 13.80 2.10 -18.85
C ASP A 136 12.74 2.86 -19.66
N ALA A 137 12.26 2.28 -20.77
CA ALA A 137 11.14 2.81 -21.55
C ALA A 137 9.82 2.75 -20.77
N ASP A 138 9.48 1.62 -20.17
CA ASP A 138 8.27 1.45 -19.35
C ASP A 138 8.28 2.39 -18.14
N ARG A 139 9.43 2.56 -17.47
CA ARG A 139 9.58 3.49 -16.36
C ARG A 139 9.29 4.92 -16.80
N LYS A 140 9.79 5.34 -17.97
CA LYS A 140 9.52 6.67 -18.51
C LYS A 140 8.03 6.85 -18.82
N CYS A 141 7.41 5.89 -19.52
CA CYS A 141 5.99 5.92 -19.82
C CYS A 141 5.12 5.92 -18.55
N ALA A 142 5.50 5.17 -17.52
CA ALA A 142 4.83 5.15 -16.23
C ALA A 142 4.89 6.52 -15.53
N MET A 143 6.06 7.18 -15.51
CA MET A 143 6.19 8.52 -14.94
C MET A 143 5.31 9.53 -15.69
N GLU A 144 5.29 9.50 -17.01
CA GLU A 144 4.44 10.37 -17.83
C GLU A 144 2.95 10.11 -17.58
N THR A 145 2.57 8.84 -17.47
CA THR A 145 1.19 8.40 -17.21
C THR A 145 0.72 8.88 -15.84
N VAL A 146 1.54 8.75 -14.79
CA VAL A 146 1.20 9.21 -13.44
C VAL A 146 1.01 10.73 -13.41
N LEU A 147 1.90 11.49 -14.06
CA LEU A 147 1.76 12.95 -14.15
C LEU A 147 0.46 13.37 -14.88
N GLN A 148 0.14 12.69 -15.98
CA GLN A 148 -1.11 12.93 -16.71
C GLN A 148 -2.34 12.53 -15.89
N TYR A 149 -2.28 11.40 -15.20
CA TYR A 149 -3.35 10.92 -14.31
C TYR A 149 -3.64 11.96 -13.22
N CYS A 150 -2.63 12.40 -12.46
CA CYS A 150 -2.76 13.42 -11.42
C CYS A 150 -3.37 14.72 -11.96
N THR A 151 -2.91 15.17 -13.14
CA THR A 151 -3.45 16.37 -13.78
C THR A 151 -4.93 16.20 -14.14
N GLY A 152 -5.31 15.03 -14.66
CA GLY A 152 -6.69 14.71 -15.06
C GLY A 152 -7.68 14.64 -13.90
N ILE A 153 -7.23 14.19 -12.72
CA ILE A 153 -8.07 14.10 -11.51
C ILE A 153 -8.02 15.36 -10.63
N GLY A 154 -7.20 16.36 -10.99
CA GLY A 154 -7.05 17.60 -10.23
C GLY A 154 -6.19 17.47 -8.96
N HIS A 155 -5.32 16.46 -8.91
CA HIS A 155 -4.40 16.23 -7.80
C HIS A 155 -3.03 16.87 -8.06
N TYR A 156 -2.51 17.58 -7.05
CA TYR A 156 -1.24 18.32 -7.14
C TYR A 156 -0.05 17.60 -6.49
N SER A 157 -0.25 16.43 -5.88
CA SER A 157 0.81 15.65 -5.22
C SER A 157 0.99 14.29 -5.89
N CYS A 158 2.20 14.01 -6.36
CA CYS A 158 2.63 12.71 -6.84
C CYS A 158 3.93 12.35 -6.11
N GLN A 159 3.97 11.15 -5.52
CA GLN A 159 5.14 10.64 -4.82
C GLN A 159 5.70 9.44 -5.58
N VAL A 160 7.01 9.41 -5.81
CA VAL A 160 7.67 8.23 -6.40
C VAL A 160 8.24 7.41 -5.26
N VAL A 161 7.76 6.18 -5.13
CA VAL A 161 8.22 5.24 -4.10
C VAL A 161 9.05 4.17 -4.77
N VAL A 162 10.32 4.08 -4.42
CA VAL A 162 11.24 3.07 -4.96
C VAL A 162 11.44 1.99 -3.89
N SER A 163 11.18 0.73 -4.25
CA SER A 163 11.52 -0.40 -3.38
C SER A 163 13.02 -0.68 -3.48
N TYR A 164 13.73 -0.51 -2.36
CA TYR A 164 15.10 -0.97 -2.22
C TYR A 164 15.08 -2.31 -1.50
N THR A 165 14.99 -3.40 -2.26
CA THR A 165 15.13 -4.81 -1.83
C THR A 165 14.12 -5.29 -0.76
N ALA A 166 13.53 -6.47 -0.96
CA ALA A 166 12.99 -7.29 0.13
C ALA A 166 14.14 -7.97 0.87
#